data_AF-A0A829QQ52-F1
#
_entry.id   AF-A0A829QQ52-F1
#
_cell.length_a   1.000
_cell.length_b   1.000
_cell.length_c   1.000
_cell.angle_alpha   90.00
_cell.angle_beta   90.00
_cell.angle_gamma   90.00
#
_symmetry.space_group_name_H-M   'P 1'
#
loop_
_entity.id
_entity.type
_entity.pdbx_description
1 polymer ?
#
loop_
_entity_poly.entity_id
_entity_poly.type
_entity_poly.pdbx_seq_one_letter_code
_entity_poly.pdbx_strand_id
1 'polypeptide(L)'
;MPFATAGSWFSIAWSDPDGRRQPGRVLRETVGLIRGPLLNDGMIGRLAVYMKKDFHPDDLDTDALLDQWRAELFGADGTLVDHLK
;
A
#
# COMPACT_ATOMS: atom_id res chain seq x y z
N MET A 1 -9.79 -12.63 7.67
CA MET A 1 -10.12 -12.02 6.36
C MET A 1 -11.63 -11.98 5.99
N PRO A 2 -12.62 -11.92 6.91
CA PRO A 2 -14.01 -11.56 6.52
C PRO A 2 -14.44 -10.13 6.94
N PHE A 3 -13.67 -9.44 7.80
CA PHE A 3 -14.12 -8.17 8.38
C PHE A 3 -13.98 -6.96 7.44
N ALA A 4 -12.97 -6.94 6.57
CA ALA A 4 -12.75 -5.83 5.64
C ALA A 4 -13.79 -5.77 4.50
N THR A 5 -14.37 -6.90 4.13
CA THR A 5 -15.44 -6.95 3.12
C THR A 5 -16.78 -6.51 3.72
N ALA A 6 -17.12 -6.96 4.94
CA ALA A 6 -18.39 -6.60 5.57
C ALA A 6 -18.58 -5.07 5.76
N GLY A 7 -17.54 -4.36 6.20
CA GLY A 7 -17.60 -2.90 6.36
C GLY A 7 -17.74 -2.14 5.03
N SER A 8 -17.01 -2.59 4.01
CA SER A 8 -17.09 -2.01 2.66
C SER A 8 -18.47 -2.26 2.04
N TRP A 9 -19.02 -3.46 2.20
CA TRP A 9 -20.36 -3.81 1.74
C TRP A 9 -21.46 -3.07 2.49
N PHE A 10 -21.30 -2.86 3.80
CA PHE A 10 -22.22 -2.04 4.59
C PHE A 10 -22.20 -0.57 4.11
N SER A 11 -21.01 0.00 3.86
CA SER A 11 -20.88 1.35 3.32
C SER A 11 -21.52 1.48 1.93
N ILE A 12 -21.30 0.51 1.04
CA ILE A 12 -21.94 0.48 -0.28
C ILE A 12 -23.47 0.36 -0.15
N ALA A 13 -23.95 -0.53 0.70
CA ALA A 13 -25.38 -0.71 0.93
C ALA A 13 -26.04 0.54 1.54
N TRP A 14 -25.33 1.31 2.35
CA TRP A 14 -25.87 2.50 3.02
C TRP A 14 -25.74 3.77 2.16
N SER A 15 -24.55 4.02 1.62
CA SER A 15 -24.17 5.30 1.02
C SER A 15 -24.15 5.31 -0.51
N ASP A 16 -24.15 4.14 -1.17
CA ASP A 16 -24.01 4.03 -2.62
C ASP A 16 -25.29 3.48 -3.29
N PRO A 17 -26.08 4.33 -3.97
CA PRO A 17 -27.28 3.90 -4.70
C PRO A 17 -26.98 2.99 -5.90
N ASP A 18 -25.84 3.16 -6.57
CA ASP A 18 -25.48 2.42 -7.78
C ASP A 18 -24.91 1.04 -7.43
N GLY A 19 -24.09 0.97 -6.38
CA GLY A 19 -23.59 -0.30 -5.84
C GLY A 19 -24.71 -1.21 -5.32
N ARG A 20 -25.76 -0.65 -4.73
CA ARG A 20 -26.98 -1.39 -4.32
C ARG A 20 -27.73 -2.02 -5.49
N ARG A 21 -27.71 -1.39 -6.66
CA ARG A 21 -28.42 -1.88 -7.86
C ARG A 21 -27.64 -2.98 -8.59
N GLN A 22 -26.35 -3.16 -8.28
CA GLN A 22 -25.47 -4.10 -8.98
C GLN A 22 -24.67 -5.01 -8.01
N PRO A 23 -25.33 -5.76 -7.11
CA PRO A 23 -24.64 -6.54 -6.07
C PRO A 23 -23.71 -7.63 -6.65
N GLY A 24 -24.03 -8.20 -7.81
CA GLY A 24 -23.17 -9.20 -8.46
C GLY A 24 -21.84 -8.63 -8.95
N ARG A 25 -21.82 -7.36 -9.35
CA ARG A 25 -20.59 -6.67 -9.78
C ARG A 25 -19.68 -6.40 -8.58
N VAL A 26 -20.25 -5.90 -7.49
CA VAL A 26 -19.53 -5.66 -6.22
C VAL A 26 -18.91 -6.96 -5.69
N LEU A 27 -19.62 -8.09 -5.81
CA LEU A 27 -19.08 -9.41 -5.44
C LEU A 27 -17.91 -9.83 -6.32
N ARG A 28 -18.03 -9.68 -7.63
CA ARG A 28 -16.95 -10.02 -8.56
C ARG A 28 -15.70 -9.19 -8.30
N GLU A 29 -15.86 -7.89 -8.07
CA GLU A 29 -14.77 -6.97 -7.76
C GLU A 29 -14.13 -7.31 -6.40
N THR A 30 -14.94 -7.64 -5.39
CA THR A 30 -14.45 -8.10 -4.08
C THR A 30 -13.61 -9.37 -4.20
N VAL A 31 -14.09 -10.37 -4.97
CA VAL A 31 -13.33 -11.61 -5.22
C VAL A 31 -12.05 -11.33 -6.01
N GLY A 32 -12.10 -10.42 -6.98
CA GLY A 32 -10.94 -9.99 -7.74
C GLY A 32 -9.86 -9.33 -6.87
N LEU A 33 -10.26 -8.51 -5.89
CA LEU A 33 -9.33 -7.91 -4.93
C LEU A 33 -8.71 -8.96 -4.00
N ILE A 34 -9.52 -9.88 -3.45
CA ILE A 34 -9.04 -10.97 -2.59
C ILE A 34 -8.06 -11.87 -3.34
N ARG A 35 -8.37 -12.20 -4.59
CA ARG A 35 -7.51 -13.04 -5.43
C ARG A 35 -6.37 -12.25 -6.09
N GLY A 36 -6.39 -10.94 -5.96
CA GLY A 36 -5.45 -10.04 -6.59
C GLY A 36 -4.08 -10.03 -5.90
N PRO A 37 -3.07 -9.49 -6.58
CA PRO A 37 -1.68 -9.52 -6.12
C PRO A 37 -1.49 -8.78 -4.79
N LEU A 38 -2.33 -7.79 -4.48
CA LEU A 38 -2.25 -7.03 -3.24
C LEU A 38 -2.46 -7.89 -1.99
N LEU A 39 -3.40 -8.84 -2.04
CA LEU A 39 -3.72 -9.70 -0.89
C LEU A 39 -3.03 -11.07 -0.96
N ASN A 40 -2.87 -11.63 -2.17
CA ASN A 40 -2.25 -12.93 -2.36
C ASN A 40 -0.71 -12.89 -2.37
N ASP A 41 -0.08 -11.84 -2.92
CA ASP A 41 1.39 -11.80 -3.08
C ASP A 41 2.10 -11.28 -1.82
N GLY A 42 1.46 -11.43 -0.66
CA GLY A 42 1.99 -11.05 0.64
C GLY A 42 2.33 -9.57 0.78
N MET A 43 1.79 -8.68 -0.08
CA MET A 43 2.07 -7.24 -0.01
C MET A 43 1.61 -6.66 1.34
N ILE A 44 0.44 -7.06 1.84
CA ILE A 44 -0.01 -6.67 3.19
C ILE A 44 0.97 -7.15 4.27
N GLY A 45 1.53 -8.35 4.14
CA GLY A 45 2.53 -8.86 5.07
C GLY A 45 3.83 -8.03 5.06
N ARG A 46 4.27 -7.62 3.86
CA ARG A 46 5.41 -6.70 3.70
C ARG A 46 5.11 -5.33 4.32
N LEU A 47 3.89 -4.81 4.15
CA LEU A 47 3.48 -3.53 4.72
C LEU A 47 3.27 -3.58 6.24
N ALA A 48 2.91 -4.74 6.79
CA ALA A 48 2.68 -4.89 8.22
C ALA A 48 3.92 -4.60 9.07
N VAL A 49 5.13 -4.70 8.49
CA VAL A 49 6.38 -4.34 9.17
C VAL A 49 6.38 -2.88 9.59
N TYR A 50 5.85 -1.97 8.76
CA TYR A 50 5.72 -0.54 9.07
C TYR A 50 4.72 -0.24 10.20
N MET A 51 3.83 -1.18 10.53
CA MET A 51 2.86 -1.02 11.62
C MET A 51 3.40 -1.53 12.96
N LYS A 52 4.62 -2.06 13.02
CA LYS A 52 5.24 -2.47 14.28
C LYS A 52 5.49 -1.23 15.16
N LYS A 53 5.17 -1.36 16.44
CA LYS A 53 5.32 -0.28 17.43
C LYS A 53 6.75 0.27 17.48
N ASP A 54 7.72 -0.63 17.39
CA ASP A 54 9.15 -0.31 17.49
C ASP A 54 9.84 -0.33 16.10
N PHE A 55 9.08 -0.05 15.04
CA PHE A 55 9.64 0.00 13.67
C PHE A 55 10.73 1.06 13.56
N HIS A 56 11.94 0.64 13.19
CA HIS A 56 13.03 1.51 12.80
C HIS A 56 13.32 1.33 11.30
N PRO A 57 13.64 2.39 10.53
CA PRO A 57 14.00 2.27 9.12
C PRO A 57 15.12 1.25 8.86
N ASP A 58 16.06 1.11 9.79
CA ASP A 58 17.17 0.15 9.74
C ASP A 58 16.74 -1.32 9.91
N ASP A 59 15.48 -1.57 10.28
CA ASP A 59 14.93 -2.94 10.35
C ASP A 59 14.75 -3.56 8.96
N LEU A 60 14.79 -2.74 7.90
CA LEU A 60 14.74 -3.15 6.51
C LEU A 60 16.09 -2.86 5.86
N ASP A 61 16.68 -3.90 5.25
CA ASP A 61 17.87 -3.74 4.41
C ASP A 61 17.51 -2.87 3.20
N THR A 62 17.80 -1.58 3.33
CA THR A 62 17.53 -0.55 2.33
C THR A 62 18.82 0.13 1.89
N ASP A 63 19.99 -0.42 2.26
CA ASP A 63 21.30 0.19 2.00
C ASP A 63 21.54 0.42 0.52
N ALA A 64 21.21 -0.55 -0.33
CA ALA A 64 21.34 -0.41 -1.78
C ALA A 64 20.43 0.70 -2.35
N LEU A 65 19.23 0.85 -1.79
CA LEU A 65 18.29 1.90 -2.20
C LEU A 65 18.75 3.27 -1.71
N LEU A 66 19.26 3.35 -0.48
CA LEU A 66 19.84 4.55 0.09
C LEU A 66 21.06 5.02 -0.69
N ASP A 67 21.96 4.10 -1.09
CA ASP A 67 23.13 4.44 -1.87
C ASP A 67 22.77 4.98 -3.26
N GLN A 68 21.77 4.38 -3.91
CA GLN A 68 21.23 4.90 -5.18
C GLN A 68 20.75 6.33 -5.04
N TRP A 69 19.82 6.59 -4.10
CA TRP A 69 19.23 7.92 -3.96
C TRP A 69 20.21 8.93 -3.40
N ARG A 70 21.15 8.50 -2.56
CA ARG A 70 22.24 9.36 -2.08
C ARG A 70 23.11 9.83 -3.25
N ALA A 71 23.46 8.94 -4.18
CA ALA A 71 24.21 9.31 -5.37
C ALA A 71 23.41 10.22 -6.31
N GLU A 72 22.13 9.91 -6.54
CA GLU A 72 21.28 10.66 -7.48
C GLU A 72 20.88 12.05 -6.97
N LEU A 73 20.60 12.15 -5.67
CA LEU A 73 20.11 13.40 -5.07
C LEU A 73 21.25 14.27 -4.53
N PHE A 74 22.30 13.65 -3.99
CA PHE A 74 23.37 14.34 -3.24
C PHE A 74 24.78 13.98 -3.71
N GLY A 75 24.93 13.26 -4.83
CA GLY A 75 26.23 12.98 -5.45
C GLY A 75 26.88 14.24 -6.03
N ALA A 76 27.99 14.07 -6.75
CA ALA A 76 28.77 15.19 -7.29
C ALA A 76 27.95 16.16 -8.17
N ASP A 77 26.98 15.63 -8.92
CA ASP A 77 26.02 16.39 -9.73
C ASP A 77 24.59 16.22 -9.20
N GLY A 78 24.45 15.99 -7.89
CA GLY A 78 23.17 15.65 -7.26
C GLY A 78 22.13 16.76 -7.39
N THR A 79 20.91 16.38 -7.75
CA THR A 79 19.81 17.33 -8.03
C THR A 79 19.41 18.22 -6.85
N LEU A 80 19.76 17.85 -5.62
CA LEU A 80 19.45 18.59 -4.40
C LEU A 80 20.67 19.29 -3.78
N VAL A 81 21.86 19.18 -4.38
CA VAL A 81 23.09 19.80 -3.84
C VAL A 81 22.97 21.32 -3.78
N ASP A 82 22.39 21.94 -4.80
CA ASP A 82 22.18 23.40 -4.86
C ASP A 82 21.11 23.91 -3.86
N HIS A 83 20.39 23.00 -3.21
CA HIS A 83 19.34 23.30 -2.23
C HIS A 83 19.79 23.13 -0.77
N LEU A 84 21.02 22.66 -0.52
CA LEU A 84 21.60 22.57 0.81
C LEU A 84 22.19 23.94 1.21
N LYS A 85 21.45 24.73 1.99
CA LYS A 85 21.91 25.99 2.59
C LYS A 85 22.27 25.81 4.06
#